data_AF-A0AAN7F4Q4-F1
#
_entry.id   AF-A0AAN7F4Q4-F1
#
_cell.length_a   1.000
_cell.length_b   1.000
_cell.length_c   1.000
_cell.angle_alpha   90.00
_cell.angle_beta   90.00
_cell.angle_gamma   90.00
#
_symmetry.space_group_name_H-M   'P 1'
#
loop_
_entity.id
_entity.type
_entity.pdbx_description
1 polymer ?
#
loop_
_entity_poly.entity_id
_entity_poly.type
_entity_poly.pdbx_seq_one_letter_code
_entity_poly.pdbx_strand_id
1 'polypeptide(L)'
;MGELTPQISELHRAATAYYNNIYDLDLRNKAWNFFKSMDTDGNGRVSYDEFVQFFLQAGYNFADRNFFRCLDRNQDGGLDFWEVLTLYYIMKTRGVWCNSCGVCQLGLYFTCVACFDNASHTYDLCTDCYSQRRYCHPHISFLDSYVLLRSKRGLPPGAPNLNQALAVPNADANAPQNPQTGWVMTALHLLDVALSVGTSIISQGCSIM
;
A
#
# COMPACT_ATOMS: atom_id res chain seq x y z
N MET A 1 -15.25 -13.01 -8.07
CA MET A 1 -15.54 -11.57 -7.86
C MET A 1 -15.25 -11.13 -6.41
N GLY A 2 -14.28 -11.72 -5.70
CA GLY A 2 -14.16 -11.54 -4.24
C GLY A 2 -12.90 -10.85 -3.71
N GLU A 3 -11.87 -10.63 -4.54
CA GLU A 3 -10.55 -10.21 -4.02
C GLU A 3 -10.19 -8.73 -4.18
N LEU A 4 -10.93 -7.97 -5.00
CA LEU A 4 -10.64 -6.54 -5.29
C LEU A 4 -11.53 -5.55 -4.55
N THR A 5 -12.68 -6.01 -4.04
CA THR A 5 -13.69 -5.14 -3.41
C THR A 5 -13.24 -4.54 -2.08
N PRO A 6 -12.48 -5.23 -1.20
CA PRO A 6 -12.00 -4.62 0.03
C PRO A 6 -10.97 -3.50 -0.22
N GLN A 7 -9.99 -3.73 -1.10
CA GLN A 7 -8.92 -2.78 -1.38
C GLN A 7 -9.46 -1.53 -2.08
N ILE A 8 -10.37 -1.68 -3.04
CA ILE A 8 -11.01 -0.52 -3.68
C ILE A 8 -11.84 0.27 -2.67
N SER A 9 -12.48 -0.39 -1.71
CA SER A 9 -13.17 0.33 -0.63
C SER A 9 -12.23 1.12 0.28
N GLU A 10 -11.02 0.63 0.55
CA GLU A 10 -10.01 1.38 1.30
C GLU A 10 -9.49 2.59 0.50
N LEU A 11 -9.23 2.40 -0.79
CA LEU A 11 -8.81 3.45 -1.70
C LEU A 11 -9.88 4.53 -1.84
N HIS A 12 -11.15 4.15 -1.91
CA HIS A 12 -12.27 5.08 -1.90
C HIS A 12 -12.27 5.96 -0.65
N ARG A 13 -12.17 5.33 0.54
CA ARG A 13 -12.12 6.07 1.81
C ARG A 13 -10.93 7.02 1.87
N ALA A 14 -9.76 6.60 1.39
CA ALA A 14 -8.58 7.45 1.31
C ALA A 14 -8.81 8.63 0.35
N ALA A 15 -9.34 8.38 -0.85
CA ALA A 15 -9.64 9.41 -1.84
C ALA A 15 -10.62 10.46 -1.30
N THR A 16 -11.71 10.02 -0.66
CA THR A 16 -12.67 10.90 0.02
C THR A 16 -11.99 11.71 1.13
N ALA A 17 -11.14 11.08 1.95
CA ALA A 17 -10.42 11.77 3.02
C ALA A 17 -9.49 12.85 2.45
N TYR A 18 -8.72 12.57 1.40
CA TYR A 18 -7.90 13.58 0.73
C TYR A 18 -8.77 14.72 0.20
N TYR A 19 -9.82 14.41 -0.56
CA TYR A 19 -10.69 15.41 -1.16
C TYR A 19 -11.37 16.34 -0.14
N ASN A 20 -11.82 15.78 0.99
CA ASN A 20 -12.42 16.56 2.08
C ASN A 20 -11.42 17.51 2.75
N ASN A 21 -10.12 17.21 2.67
CA ASN A 21 -9.04 18.03 3.23
C ASN A 21 -8.28 18.86 2.17
N ILE A 22 -8.79 18.95 0.93
CA ILE A 22 -8.25 19.86 -0.07
C ILE A 22 -8.68 21.30 0.26
N TYR A 23 -7.71 22.13 0.65
CA TYR A 23 -7.87 23.57 0.81
C TYR A 23 -7.68 24.34 -0.52
N ASP A 24 -6.92 23.77 -1.45
CA ASP A 24 -6.65 24.37 -2.76
C ASP A 24 -7.80 24.13 -3.74
N LEU A 25 -8.49 25.21 -4.13
CA LEU A 25 -9.62 25.16 -5.04
C LEU A 25 -9.24 24.62 -6.44
N ASP A 26 -8.02 24.87 -6.91
CA ASP A 26 -7.55 24.37 -8.20
C ASP A 26 -7.43 22.84 -8.19
N LEU A 27 -6.92 22.26 -7.10
CA LEU A 27 -6.86 20.81 -6.93
C LEU A 27 -8.26 20.18 -6.87
N ARG A 28 -9.22 20.85 -6.21
CA ARG A 28 -10.62 20.39 -6.18
C ARG A 28 -11.24 20.42 -7.58
N ASN A 29 -10.99 21.49 -8.34
CA ASN A 29 -11.47 21.64 -9.71
C ASN A 29 -10.86 20.60 -10.65
N LYS A 30 -9.60 20.19 -10.45
CA LYS A 30 -8.98 19.11 -11.25
C LYS A 30 -9.72 17.78 -11.11
N ALA A 31 -10.13 17.41 -9.91
CA ALA A 31 -10.92 16.19 -9.70
C ALA A 31 -12.29 16.27 -10.38
N TRP A 32 -12.96 17.42 -10.27
CA TRP A 32 -14.25 17.66 -10.93
C TRP A 32 -14.13 17.67 -12.46
N ASN A 33 -13.11 18.31 -13.00
CA ASN A 33 -12.84 18.34 -14.43
C ASN A 33 -12.49 16.94 -14.97
N PHE A 34 -11.77 16.13 -14.19
CA PHE A 34 -11.52 14.74 -14.53
C PHE A 34 -12.84 13.95 -14.66
N PHE A 35 -13.74 14.09 -13.68
CA PHE A 35 -15.08 13.48 -13.77
C PHE A 35 -15.83 13.90 -15.03
N LYS A 36 -15.92 15.21 -15.29
CA LYS A 36 -16.58 15.73 -16.51
C LYS A 36 -15.92 15.27 -17.81
N SER A 37 -14.62 15.00 -17.80
CA SER A 37 -13.93 14.50 -19.01
C SER A 37 -14.31 13.06 -19.35
N MET A 38 -14.84 12.31 -18.38
CA MET A 38 -15.37 10.96 -18.56
C MET A 38 -16.88 10.97 -18.82
N ASP A 39 -17.65 11.83 -18.16
CA ASP A 39 -19.10 11.99 -18.35
C ASP A 39 -19.38 12.82 -19.62
N THR A 40 -19.40 12.14 -20.77
CA THR A 40 -19.46 12.77 -22.09
C THR A 40 -20.87 13.19 -22.49
N ASP A 41 -21.89 12.49 -22.02
CA ASP A 41 -23.29 12.84 -22.26
C ASP A 41 -23.85 13.83 -21.23
N GLY A 42 -23.12 14.06 -20.13
CA GLY A 42 -23.45 15.04 -19.10
C GLY A 42 -24.61 14.64 -18.21
N ASN A 43 -24.91 13.33 -18.11
CA ASN A 43 -26.01 12.81 -17.31
C ASN A 43 -25.69 12.75 -15.80
N GLY A 44 -24.46 13.09 -15.40
CA GLY A 44 -24.00 13.12 -14.01
C GLY A 44 -23.47 11.80 -13.49
N ARG A 45 -23.20 10.82 -14.36
CA ARG A 45 -22.60 9.51 -14.04
C ARG A 45 -21.82 8.97 -15.25
N VAL A 46 -20.75 8.24 -14.99
CA VAL A 46 -19.96 7.64 -16.08
C VAL A 46 -20.47 6.22 -16.36
N SER A 47 -20.96 5.99 -17.57
CA SER A 47 -21.34 4.65 -18.03
C SER A 47 -20.11 3.78 -18.34
N TYR A 48 -20.31 2.46 -18.47
CA TYR A 48 -19.22 1.56 -18.85
C TYR A 48 -18.63 1.91 -20.23
N ASP A 49 -19.45 2.33 -21.19
CA ASP A 49 -18.98 2.68 -22.52
C ASP A 49 -18.13 3.94 -22.49
N GLU A 50 -18.55 4.97 -21.74
CA GLU A 50 -17.75 6.18 -21.51
C GLU A 50 -16.43 5.89 -20.81
N PHE A 51 -16.46 5.03 -19.79
CA PHE A 51 -15.26 4.53 -19.12
C PHE A 51 -14.29 3.89 -20.11
N VAL A 52 -14.76 2.98 -20.97
CA VAL A 52 -13.92 2.31 -21.98
C VAL A 52 -13.37 3.32 -23.00
N GLN A 53 -14.22 4.22 -23.50
CA GLN A 53 -13.80 5.25 -24.46
C GLN A 53 -12.70 6.14 -23.88
N PHE A 54 -12.81 6.54 -22.62
CA PHE A 54 -11.79 7.33 -21.93
C PHE A 54 -10.43 6.62 -21.90
N PHE A 55 -10.37 5.34 -21.52
CA PHE A 55 -9.11 4.60 -21.48
C PHE A 55 -8.52 4.36 -22.88
N LEU A 56 -9.35 4.07 -23.88
CA LEU A 56 -8.92 3.94 -25.26
C LEU A 56 -8.29 5.24 -25.79
N GLN A 57 -8.92 6.39 -25.54
CA GLN A 57 -8.39 7.69 -25.94
C GLN A 57 -7.10 8.05 -25.20
N ALA A 58 -6.96 7.63 -23.95
CA ALA A 58 -5.75 7.81 -23.15
C ALA A 58 -4.61 6.84 -23.51
N GLY A 59 -4.81 5.95 -24.50
CA GLY A 59 -3.79 5.00 -24.98
C GLY A 59 -3.65 3.76 -24.10
N TYR A 60 -4.58 3.53 -23.17
CA TYR A 60 -4.63 2.33 -22.34
C TYR A 60 -5.57 1.32 -22.97
N ASN A 61 -5.07 0.11 -23.23
CA ASN A 61 -5.89 -1.02 -23.65
C ASN A 61 -6.55 -1.71 -22.44
N PHE A 62 -7.09 -0.90 -21.52
CA PHE A 62 -7.57 -1.33 -20.21
C PHE A 62 -9.09 -1.16 -20.13
N ALA A 63 -9.81 -2.15 -20.67
CA ALA A 63 -11.26 -2.23 -20.65
C ALA A 63 -11.72 -3.42 -19.78
N ASP A 64 -11.25 -3.50 -18.53
CA ASP A 64 -11.67 -4.57 -17.63
C ASP A 64 -13.03 -4.26 -16.98
N ARG A 65 -14.06 -4.97 -17.43
CA ARG A 65 -15.41 -4.89 -16.85
C ARG A 65 -15.44 -5.25 -15.36
N ASN A 66 -14.54 -6.10 -14.90
CA ASN A 66 -14.46 -6.42 -13.47
C ASN A 66 -13.96 -5.23 -12.67
N PHE A 67 -12.98 -4.49 -13.19
CA PHE A 67 -12.47 -3.29 -12.54
C PHE A 67 -13.54 -2.20 -12.46
N PHE A 68 -14.28 -1.96 -13.55
CA PHE A 68 -15.45 -1.05 -13.53
C PHE A 68 -16.44 -1.45 -12.42
N ARG A 69 -16.82 -2.73 -12.36
CA ARG A 69 -17.74 -3.24 -11.33
C ARG A 69 -17.19 -3.16 -9.90
N CYS A 70 -15.88 -3.10 -9.72
CA CYS A 70 -15.31 -2.89 -8.40
C CYS A 70 -15.31 -1.40 -8.00
N LEU A 71 -15.27 -0.49 -8.97
CA LEU A 71 -15.43 0.95 -8.76
C LEU A 71 -16.89 1.33 -8.49
N ASP A 72 -17.84 0.68 -9.17
CA ASP A 72 -19.30 0.80 -8.97
C ASP A 72 -19.69 0.14 -7.64
N ARG A 73 -19.55 0.89 -6.54
CA ARG A 73 -19.74 0.42 -5.17
C ARG A 73 -21.22 0.30 -4.82
N ASN A 74 -22.04 1.22 -5.33
CA ASN A 74 -23.48 1.19 -5.09
C ASN A 74 -24.23 0.23 -6.03
N GLN A 75 -23.54 -0.29 -7.06
CA GLN A 75 -24.06 -1.24 -8.06
C GLN A 75 -25.23 -0.69 -8.87
N ASP A 76 -25.25 0.63 -9.11
CA ASP A 76 -26.30 1.30 -9.88
C ASP A 76 -26.04 1.28 -11.40
N GLY A 77 -24.90 0.72 -11.82
CA GLY A 77 -24.51 0.56 -13.21
C GLY A 77 -23.92 1.82 -13.85
N GLY A 78 -23.63 2.85 -13.07
CA GLY A 78 -22.81 4.00 -13.44
C GLY A 78 -21.73 4.26 -12.38
N LEU A 79 -20.78 5.13 -12.70
CA LEU A 79 -19.86 5.66 -11.69
C LEU A 79 -20.25 7.08 -11.35
N ASP A 80 -20.59 7.33 -10.09
CA ASP A 80 -20.80 8.69 -9.60
C ASP A 80 -19.46 9.44 -9.42
N PHE A 81 -19.54 10.71 -9.03
CA PHE A 81 -18.34 11.52 -8.80
C PHE A 81 -17.36 10.90 -7.80
N TRP A 82 -17.84 10.26 -6.73
CA TRP A 82 -17.00 9.70 -5.67
C TRP A 82 -16.32 8.39 -6.11
N GLU A 83 -17.00 7.62 -6.94
CA GLU A 83 -16.45 6.40 -7.55
C GLU A 83 -15.39 6.75 -8.60
N VAL A 84 -15.65 7.77 -9.43
CA VAL A 84 -14.64 8.30 -10.37
C VAL A 84 -13.48 8.99 -9.63
N LEU A 85 -13.72 9.65 -8.50
CA LEU A 85 -12.66 10.19 -7.64
C LEU A 85 -11.74 9.07 -7.15
N THR A 86 -12.30 7.90 -6.85
CA THR A 86 -11.52 6.72 -6.46
C THR A 86 -10.63 6.27 -7.61
N LEU A 87 -11.16 6.21 -8.84
CA LEU A 87 -10.38 5.94 -10.03
C LEU A 87 -9.26 6.97 -10.23
N TYR A 88 -9.58 8.26 -10.10
CA TYR A 88 -8.60 9.34 -10.23
C TYR A 88 -7.45 9.18 -9.22
N TYR A 89 -7.79 8.87 -7.97
CA TYR A 89 -6.82 8.58 -6.92
C TYR A 89 -5.95 7.37 -7.25
N ILE A 90 -6.54 6.28 -7.75
CA ILE A 90 -5.82 5.08 -8.20
C ILE A 90 -4.84 5.43 -9.33
N MET A 91 -5.29 6.13 -10.36
CA MET A 91 -4.44 6.50 -11.49
C MET A 91 -3.26 7.38 -11.07
N LYS A 92 -3.45 8.25 -10.07
CA LYS A 92 -2.40 9.15 -9.56
C LYS A 92 -1.44 8.48 -8.57
N THR A 93 -1.90 7.50 -7.79
CA THR A 93 -1.13 6.98 -6.63
C THR A 93 -0.81 5.50 -6.68
N ARG A 94 -1.44 4.74 -7.56
CA ARG A 94 -1.33 3.27 -7.67
C ARG A 94 -0.96 2.81 -9.09
N GLY A 95 -0.36 3.68 -9.89
CA GLY A 95 0.25 3.36 -11.19
C GLY A 95 1.52 2.50 -11.08
N VAL A 96 1.53 1.56 -10.13
CA VAL A 96 2.62 0.63 -9.87
C VAL A 96 2.28 -0.67 -10.58
N TRP A 97 3.12 -1.04 -11.54
CA TRP A 97 2.98 -2.25 -12.32
C TRP A 97 4.05 -3.22 -11.89
N CYS A 98 3.69 -4.48 -11.68
CA CYS A 98 4.69 -5.48 -11.40
C CYS A 98 5.64 -5.61 -12.60
N ASN A 99 6.92 -5.33 -12.40
CA ASN A 99 7.95 -5.40 -13.44
C ASN A 99 8.20 -6.81 -13.97
N SER A 100 7.66 -7.86 -13.32
CA SER A 100 7.73 -9.23 -13.84
C SER A 100 6.49 -9.67 -14.61
N CYS A 101 5.29 -9.47 -14.07
CA CYS A 101 4.07 -10.00 -14.69
C CYS A 101 3.17 -8.95 -15.34
N GLY A 102 3.49 -7.66 -15.19
CA GLY A 102 2.73 -6.55 -15.78
C GLY A 102 1.34 -6.34 -15.16
N VAL A 103 1.04 -6.93 -14.01
CA VAL A 103 -0.23 -6.70 -13.30
C VAL A 103 -0.14 -5.40 -12.49
N CYS A 104 -1.18 -4.57 -12.56
CA CYS A 104 -1.32 -3.35 -11.77
C CYS A 104 -1.54 -3.68 -10.28
N GLN A 105 -0.80 -3.02 -9.40
CA GLN A 105 -0.83 -3.28 -7.96
C GLN A 105 -1.73 -2.27 -7.23
N LEU A 106 -2.93 -2.73 -6.84
CA LEU A 106 -3.87 -1.93 -6.06
C LEU A 106 -3.70 -2.12 -4.54
N GLY A 107 -3.01 -3.18 -4.12
CA GLY A 107 -2.72 -3.51 -2.73
C GLY A 107 -1.24 -3.35 -2.36
N LEU A 108 -0.79 -4.17 -1.41
CA LEU A 108 0.62 -4.24 -1.03
C LEU A 108 1.47 -4.76 -2.20
N TYR A 109 2.62 -4.13 -2.40
CA TYR A 109 3.62 -4.50 -3.39
C TYR A 109 5.02 -4.33 -2.79
N PHE A 110 6.01 -4.96 -3.40
CA PHE A 110 7.42 -4.89 -3.00
C PHE A 110 8.20 -4.02 -3.96
N THR A 111 9.04 -3.13 -3.44
CA THR A 111 9.89 -2.24 -4.22
C THR A 111 11.35 -2.49 -3.91
N CYS A 112 12.19 -2.55 -4.95
CA CYS A 112 13.64 -2.57 -4.79
C CYS A 112 14.12 -1.27 -4.14
N VAL A 113 14.78 -1.38 -2.98
CA VAL A 113 15.25 -0.21 -2.22
C VAL A 113 16.29 0.59 -3.02
N ALA A 114 17.23 -0.10 -3.67
CA ALA A 114 18.28 0.56 -4.45
C ALA A 114 17.73 1.35 -5.65
N CYS A 115 16.73 0.80 -6.36
CA CYS A 115 16.07 1.49 -7.45
C CYS A 115 15.20 2.64 -6.96
N PHE A 116 14.52 2.48 -5.82
CA PHE A 116 13.74 3.56 -5.21
C PHE A 116 14.62 4.77 -4.85
N ASP A 117 15.81 4.52 -4.30
CA ASP A 117 16.67 5.60 -3.82
C ASP A 117 17.46 6.29 -4.93
N ASN A 118 17.91 5.55 -5.94
CA ASN A 118 18.97 6.04 -6.84
C ASN A 118 18.68 5.91 -8.34
N ALA A 119 17.57 5.29 -8.75
CA ALA A 119 17.27 5.10 -10.18
C ALA A 119 16.25 6.11 -10.70
N SER A 120 16.19 6.27 -12.02
CA SER A 120 15.16 7.08 -12.69
C SER A 120 13.77 6.44 -12.63
N HIS A 121 13.71 5.12 -12.42
CA HIS A 121 12.48 4.34 -12.29
C HIS A 121 12.61 3.30 -11.18
N THR A 122 11.50 3.05 -10.48
CA THR A 122 11.39 1.99 -9.48
C THR A 122 11.36 0.61 -10.14
N TYR A 123 11.65 -0.41 -9.34
CA TYR A 123 11.44 -1.81 -9.72
C TYR A 123 10.53 -2.45 -8.68
N ASP A 124 9.29 -2.69 -9.07
CA ASP A 124 8.18 -3.06 -8.21
C ASP A 124 7.66 -4.46 -8.58
N LEU A 125 7.25 -5.22 -7.58
CA LEU A 125 6.80 -6.60 -7.72
C LEU A 125 5.50 -6.81 -6.94
N CYS A 126 4.59 -7.59 -7.54
CA CYS A 126 3.44 -8.10 -6.79
C CYS A 126 3.90 -9.12 -5.74
N THR A 127 3.06 -9.34 -4.72
CA THR A 127 3.32 -10.33 -3.65
C THR A 127 3.60 -11.72 -4.21
N ASP A 128 2.90 -12.13 -5.27
CA ASP A 128 3.10 -13.46 -5.88
C ASP A 128 4.45 -13.60 -6.58
N CYS A 129 4.84 -12.60 -7.39
CA CYS A 129 6.12 -12.65 -8.11
C CYS A 129 7.29 -12.55 -7.14
N TYR A 130 7.17 -11.74 -6.09
CA TYR A 130 8.20 -11.65 -5.06
C TYR A 130 8.33 -12.93 -4.24
N SER A 131 7.21 -13.46 -3.71
CA SER A 131 7.21 -14.68 -2.89
C SER A 131 7.72 -15.91 -3.65
N GLN A 132 7.39 -16.02 -4.94
CA GLN A 132 7.81 -17.12 -5.79
C GLN A 132 9.18 -16.88 -6.46
N ARG A 133 9.83 -15.74 -6.21
CA ARG A 133 11.08 -15.31 -6.86
C ARG A 133 11.01 -15.33 -8.39
N ARG A 134 9.83 -15.05 -8.96
CA ARG A 134 9.62 -14.90 -10.40
C ARG A 134 9.97 -13.48 -10.81
N TYR A 135 11.25 -13.16 -10.87
CA TYR A 135 11.78 -11.90 -11.42
C TYR A 135 13.29 -12.03 -11.66
N CYS A 136 13.83 -11.23 -12.58
CA CYS A 136 15.26 -11.14 -12.82
C CYS A 136 15.70 -9.69 -12.58
N HIS A 137 16.33 -9.44 -11.44
CA HIS A 137 16.78 -8.12 -11.03
C HIS A 137 18.07 -8.23 -10.20
N PRO A 138 19.08 -7.37 -10.41
CA PRO A 138 20.41 -7.51 -9.79
C PRO A 138 20.42 -7.21 -8.28
N HIS A 139 19.52 -6.37 -7.79
CA HIS A 139 19.44 -6.05 -6.37
C HIS A 139 18.59 -7.08 -5.62
N ILE A 140 18.96 -7.36 -4.36
CA ILE A 140 18.29 -8.36 -3.52
C ILE A 140 17.44 -7.77 -2.39
N SER A 141 17.58 -6.47 -2.10
CA SER A 141 16.86 -5.80 -1.03
C SER A 141 15.56 -5.20 -1.55
N PHE A 142 14.46 -5.78 -1.10
CA PHE A 142 13.10 -5.34 -1.39
C PHE A 142 12.34 -5.12 -0.08
N LEU A 143 11.55 -4.06 -0.03
CA LEU A 143 10.64 -3.77 1.08
C LEU A 143 9.23 -3.61 0.54
N ASP A 144 8.23 -4.00 1.31
CA ASP A 144 6.86 -3.67 0.95
C ASP A 144 6.60 -2.15 1.06
N SER A 145 5.55 -1.69 0.40
CA SER A 145 5.21 -0.27 0.30
C SER A 145 5.00 0.43 1.66
N TYR A 146 4.55 -0.27 2.71
CA TYR A 146 4.41 0.31 4.04
C TYR A 146 5.73 0.34 4.81
N VAL A 147 6.52 -0.73 4.75
CA VAL A 147 7.83 -0.79 5.41
C VAL A 147 8.80 0.20 4.77
N LEU A 148 8.77 0.33 3.44
CA LEU A 148 9.55 1.33 2.72
C LEU A 148 9.13 2.75 3.13
N LEU A 149 7.83 3.05 3.21
CA LEU A 149 7.36 4.35 3.68
C LEU A 149 7.84 4.65 5.12
N ARG A 150 7.77 3.66 6.01
CA ARG A 150 8.20 3.81 7.41
C ARG A 150 9.71 3.99 7.54
N SER A 151 10.52 3.37 6.68
CA SER A 151 11.98 3.52 6.71
C SER A 151 12.43 4.96 6.40
N LYS A 152 11.59 5.75 5.71
CA LYS A 152 11.85 7.17 5.41
C LYS A 152 11.63 8.13 6.58
N ARG A 153 11.19 7.66 7.74
CA ARG A 153 10.99 8.50 8.94
C ARG A 153 12.29 9.09 9.52
N GLY A 154 13.44 8.83 8.89
CA GLY A 154 14.75 9.05 9.47
C GLY A 154 15.00 7.96 10.50
N LEU A 155 15.84 6.99 10.17
CA LEU A 155 16.32 6.03 11.16
C LEU A 155 17.15 6.80 12.19
N PRO A 156 17.05 6.52 13.51
CA PRO A 156 18.17 6.79 14.39
C PRO A 156 19.43 6.09 13.83
N PRO A 157 20.65 6.57 14.10
CA PRO A 157 21.86 6.08 13.43
C PRO A 157 22.01 4.55 13.59
N GLY A 158 21.95 3.79 12.48
CA GLY A 158 22.21 2.34 12.49
C GLY A 158 21.20 1.46 11.73
N ALA A 159 21.17 1.59 10.40
CA ALA A 159 20.71 0.62 9.39
C ALA A 159 19.18 0.31 9.23
N PRO A 160 18.71 0.07 7.98
CA PRO A 160 17.39 -0.47 7.71
C PRO A 160 17.35 -1.95 8.10
N ASN A 161 16.56 -2.30 9.11
CA ASN A 161 16.46 -3.67 9.59
C ASN A 161 15.26 -4.37 8.94
N LEU A 162 15.52 -5.36 8.06
CA LEU A 162 14.49 -6.27 7.53
C LEU A 162 13.69 -6.98 8.65
N ASN A 163 14.23 -7.04 9.87
CA ASN A 163 13.54 -7.58 11.04
C ASN A 163 12.30 -6.77 11.44
N GLN A 164 12.07 -5.56 10.92
CA GLN A 164 10.86 -4.80 11.26
C GLN A 164 9.57 -5.37 10.65
N ALA A 165 9.69 -6.19 9.60
CA ALA A 165 8.56 -6.88 8.96
C ALA A 165 8.35 -8.32 9.46
N LEU A 166 9.38 -8.92 10.08
CA LEU A 166 9.42 -10.35 10.41
C LEU A 166 9.77 -10.66 11.87
N ALA A 167 10.23 -9.70 12.67
CA ALA A 167 10.49 -9.91 14.09
C ALA A 167 9.30 -9.42 14.93
N VAL A 168 8.82 -10.32 15.79
CA VAL A 168 8.03 -9.96 16.97
C VAL A 168 8.84 -8.93 17.76
N PRO A 169 8.26 -7.80 18.21
CA PRO A 169 8.99 -6.88 19.04
C PRO A 169 9.52 -7.64 20.26
N ASN A 170 10.85 -7.70 20.40
CA ASN A 170 11.46 -8.06 21.67
C ASN A 170 11.02 -6.99 22.66
N ALA A 171 9.98 -7.31 23.45
CA ALA A 171 9.82 -6.71 24.74
C ALA A 171 11.03 -7.17 25.55
N ASP A 172 12.02 -6.29 25.69
CA ASP A 172 12.76 -6.11 26.94
C ASP A 172 13.76 -4.97 26.81
N ALA A 173 13.38 -3.81 27.35
CA ALA A 173 14.31 -2.85 27.93
C ALA A 173 13.56 -1.93 28.92
N ASN A 174 13.38 -2.45 30.15
CA ASN A 174 13.29 -1.74 31.43
C ASN A 174 12.41 -0.46 31.52
N ALA A 175 11.21 -0.61 32.09
CA ALA A 175 10.58 0.43 32.90
C ALA A 175 9.90 -0.20 34.14
N PRO A 176 9.93 0.46 35.31
CA PRO A 176 9.55 -0.17 36.58
C PRO A 176 8.04 -0.39 36.69
N GLN A 177 7.69 -1.45 37.42
CA GLN A 177 6.32 -1.83 37.77
C GLN A 177 5.67 -0.77 38.66
N ASN A 178 4.47 -0.32 38.27
CA ASN A 178 3.44 0.09 39.22
C ASN A 178 2.07 -0.39 38.71
N PRO A 179 1.31 -1.18 39.48
CA PRO A 179 0.10 -1.81 38.98
C PRO A 179 -1.12 -0.93 39.25
N GLN A 180 -1.85 -0.54 38.20
CA GLN A 180 -3.32 -0.50 38.19
C GLN A 180 -3.86 -0.08 36.81
N THR A 181 -4.94 -0.76 36.40
CA THR A 181 -5.75 -0.60 35.17
C THR A 181 -5.11 -1.18 33.89
N GLY A 182 -5.71 -2.09 33.13
CA GLY A 182 -7.01 -2.75 33.19
C GLY A 182 -7.12 -3.65 31.96
N TRP A 183 -7.15 -4.97 32.18
CA TRP A 183 -7.92 -5.98 31.45
C TRP A 183 -8.17 -5.76 29.94
N VAL A 184 -7.32 -6.37 29.11
CA VAL A 184 -7.83 -7.24 28.03
C VAL A 184 -6.94 -8.48 27.96
N MET A 185 -7.44 -9.56 28.57
CA MET A 185 -6.80 -10.86 28.70
C MET A 185 -6.88 -11.65 27.39
N THR A 186 -5.73 -12.19 26.98
CA THR A 186 -5.49 -13.55 26.44
C THR A 186 -6.43 -14.16 25.40
N ALA A 187 -5.85 -14.51 24.25
CA ALA A 187 -5.97 -15.80 23.54
C ALA A 187 -5.21 -15.62 22.21
N LEU A 188 -4.04 -16.21 21.94
CA LEU A 188 -3.71 -17.62 21.96
C LEU A 188 -2.18 -17.79 22.01
N HIS A 189 -1.67 -18.31 23.12
CA HIS A 189 -0.44 -19.11 23.11
C HIS A 189 -0.86 -20.56 22.96
N LEU A 190 -0.41 -21.24 21.90
CA LEU A 190 -0.08 -22.68 21.93
C LEU A 190 0.73 -23.02 20.66
N LEU A 191 2.06 -23.12 20.79
CA LEU A 191 2.87 -24.27 20.35
C LEU A 191 4.36 -24.00 20.64
N ASP A 192 4.78 -24.47 21.82
CA ASP A 192 6.17 -24.81 22.11
C ASP A 192 6.59 -26.05 21.29
N VAL A 193 7.87 -26.14 20.91
CA VAL A 193 8.81 -27.14 21.47
C VAL A 193 10.22 -26.80 20.99
N ALA A 194 11.03 -26.34 21.95
CA ALA A 194 12.44 -26.61 22.21
C ALA A 194 13.40 -26.98 21.06
N LEU A 195 14.56 -26.31 21.03
CA LEU A 195 15.82 -26.95 21.39
C LEU A 195 16.81 -25.93 21.96
N SER A 196 17.48 -26.39 22.99
CA SER A 196 18.16 -25.68 24.06
C SER A 196 19.68 -25.64 23.91
N VAL A 197 20.27 -24.83 24.79
CA VAL A 197 21.62 -24.92 25.38
C VAL A 197 22.73 -24.13 24.66
N GLY A 198 23.39 -23.24 25.41
CA GLY A 198 24.78 -22.89 25.10
C GLY A 198 25.36 -21.59 25.64
N THR A 199 25.20 -21.32 26.94
CA THR A 199 26.23 -20.77 27.86
C THR A 199 26.79 -19.34 27.73
N SER A 200 26.56 -18.63 28.83
CA SER A 200 27.19 -17.44 29.42
C SER A 200 28.72 -17.28 29.27
N ILE A 201 29.21 -16.03 29.39
CA ILE A 201 30.09 -15.53 30.48
C ILE A 201 30.51 -14.04 30.24
N ILE A 202 30.12 -13.14 31.19
CA ILE A 202 30.89 -12.11 31.97
C ILE A 202 31.87 -11.20 31.17
N SER A 203 32.01 -9.86 31.30
CA SER A 203 31.93 -8.88 32.40
C SER A 203 32.14 -7.44 31.88
N GLN A 204 31.49 -6.45 32.54
CA GLN A 204 31.94 -5.09 32.98
C GLN A 204 32.93 -4.25 32.11
N GLY A 205 32.84 -2.92 31.97
CA GLY A 205 32.03 -1.86 32.57
C GLY A 205 32.59 -0.45 32.20
N CYS A 206 31.78 0.62 32.43
CA CYS A 206 32.09 2.04 32.75
C CYS A 206 33.22 2.83 32.00
N SER A 207 33.20 4.14 31.72
CA SER A 207 32.35 5.32 31.98
C SER A 207 32.87 6.51 31.15
N ILE A 208 31.95 7.42 30.77
CA ILE A 208 32.01 8.91 30.76
C ILE A 208 33.37 9.62 30.62
N MET A 209 33.53 10.42 29.56
CA MET A 209 33.56 11.90 29.62
C MET A 209 33.11 12.49 28.28
#